data_AF-A0A5E4XGX5-F1
#
_entry.id   AF-A0A5E4XGX5-F1
#
_cell.length_a   1.000
_cell.length_b   1.000
_cell.length_c   1.000
_cell.angle_alpha   90.00
_cell.angle_beta   90.00
_cell.angle_gamma   90.00
#
_symmetry.space_group_name_H-M   'P 1'
#
loop_
_entity.id
_entity.type
_entity.pdbx_description
1 polymer ?
#
loop_
_entity_poly.entity_id
_entity_poly.type
_entity_poly.pdbx_seq_one_letter_code
_entity_poly.pdbx_strand_id
1 'polypeptide(L)'
;MNCNTTRTIEAIDAEIAKLQVERAQLVRARKDDLKFGQHDKVAVGTPGRLVTMDERPIAGSYEVMNGMSGITTATRKPDGSLSFDFEGGTEVYWDGQRTVRSPLEEILFVDEDGEFVHESQVKLV
;
A
#
# COMPACT_ATOMS: atom_id res chain seq x y z
N MET A 1 24.98 -27.63 12.72
CA MET A 1 24.25 -26.83 13.73
C MET A 1 24.04 -25.45 13.13
N ASN A 2 22.85 -25.17 12.58
CA ASN A 2 22.53 -23.85 12.08
C ASN A 2 22.26 -22.96 13.29
N CYS A 3 23.23 -22.10 13.61
CA CYS A 3 23.08 -21.10 14.65
C CYS A 3 22.10 -20.05 14.12
N ASN A 4 20.80 -20.25 14.39
CA ASN A 4 19.82 -19.18 14.28
C ASN A 4 20.12 -18.21 15.43
N THR A 5 21.05 -17.27 15.18
CA THR A 5 21.30 -16.16 16.08
C THR A 5 19.98 -15.40 16.21
N THR A 6 19.35 -15.44 17.38
CA THR A 6 18.12 -14.68 17.67
C THR A 6 18.42 -13.21 17.44
N ARG A 7 17.94 -12.68 16.30
CA ARG A 7 18.11 -11.27 15.97
C ARG A 7 17.26 -10.43 16.91
N THR A 8 17.81 -9.33 17.41
CA THR A 8 17.00 -8.34 18.14
C THR A 8 16.06 -7.62 17.17
N ILE A 9 14.94 -7.11 17.68
CA ILE A 9 13.99 -6.30 16.90
C ILE A 9 14.72 -5.12 16.25
N GLU A 10 15.57 -4.43 17.02
CA GLU A 10 16.39 -3.31 16.55
C GLU A 10 17.27 -3.67 15.34
N ALA A 11 17.88 -4.86 15.36
CA ALA A 11 18.71 -5.33 14.24
C ALA A 11 17.88 -5.73 13.02
N ILE A 12 16.63 -6.15 13.20
CA ILE A 12 15.69 -6.42 12.12
C ILE A 12 15.21 -5.09 11.51
N ASP A 13 14.78 -4.16 12.34
CA ASP A 13 14.29 -2.84 11.91
C ASP A 13 15.37 -2.06 11.15
N ALA A 14 16.62 -2.12 11.61
CA ALA A 14 17.75 -1.49 10.91
C ALA A 14 17.99 -2.09 9.51
N GLU A 15 17.85 -3.41 9.35
CA GLU A 15 17.97 -4.05 8.04
C GLU A 15 16.78 -3.70 7.13
N ILE A 16 15.56 -3.73 7.67
CA ILE A 16 14.36 -3.32 6.94
C ILE A 16 14.51 -1.89 6.44
N ALA A 17 14.97 -0.96 7.27
CA ALA A 17 15.20 0.42 6.87
C ALA A 17 16.21 0.53 5.72
N LYS A 18 17.30 -0.23 5.78
CA LYS A 18 18.30 -0.27 4.68
C LYS A 18 17.69 -0.79 3.38
N LEU A 19 16.95 -1.91 3.45
CA LEU A 19 16.29 -2.51 2.28
C LEU A 19 15.22 -1.59 1.69
N GLN A 20 14.50 -0.83 2.52
CA GLN A 20 13.52 0.16 2.06
C GLN A 20 14.18 1.30 1.28
N VAL A 21 15.36 1.78 1.71
CA VAL A 21 16.13 2.80 0.98
C VAL A 21 16.62 2.27 -0.36
N GLU A 22 17.16 1.05 -0.40
CA GLU A 22 17.61 0.40 -1.63
C GLU A 22 16.45 0.21 -2.61
N ARG A 23 15.31 -0.32 -2.13
CA ARG A 23 14.08 -0.44 -2.92
C ARG A 23 13.64 0.92 -3.49
N ALA A 24 13.68 1.98 -2.69
CA ALA A 24 13.32 3.32 -3.14
C ALA A 24 14.19 3.80 -4.31
N GLN A 25 15.50 3.56 -4.24
CA GLN A 25 16.43 3.90 -5.31
C GLN A 25 16.13 3.11 -6.59
N LEU A 26 15.90 1.80 -6.46
CA LEU A 26 15.55 0.94 -7.59
C LEU A 26 14.23 1.33 -8.25
N VAL A 27 13.20 1.66 -7.45
CA VAL A 27 11.91 2.13 -7.97
C VAL A 27 12.05 3.44 -8.72
N ARG A 28 12.81 4.41 -8.18
CA ARG A 28 13.07 5.69 -8.85
C ARG A 28 13.84 5.51 -10.15
N ALA A 29 14.95 4.76 -10.12
CA ALA A 29 15.75 4.47 -11.31
C ALA A 29 14.90 3.80 -12.40
N ARG A 30 14.09 2.80 -12.01
CA ARG A 30 13.14 2.17 -12.94
C ARG A 30 12.18 3.18 -13.55
N LYS A 31 11.61 4.10 -12.77
CA LYS A 31 10.68 5.13 -13.26
C LYS A 31 11.38 6.12 -14.19
N ASP A 32 12.60 6.54 -13.88
CA ASP A 32 13.38 7.49 -14.68
C ASP A 32 13.77 6.91 -16.06
N ASP A 33 14.01 5.60 -16.14
CA ASP A 33 14.35 4.91 -17.38
C ASP A 33 13.15 4.64 -18.31
N LEU A 34 11.92 4.98 -17.90
CA LEU A 34 10.70 4.77 -18.70
C LEU A 34 10.61 5.79 -19.84
N LYS A 35 10.71 5.32 -21.10
CA LYS A 35 10.47 6.14 -22.30
C LYS A 35 9.00 6.12 -22.72
N PHE A 36 8.54 7.22 -23.32
CA PHE A 36 7.19 7.35 -23.86
C PHE A 36 6.91 6.24 -24.89
N GLY A 37 5.88 5.42 -24.65
CA GLY A 37 5.46 4.33 -25.55
C GLY A 37 6.18 2.98 -25.35
N GLN A 38 7.05 2.86 -24.35
CA GLN A 38 7.77 1.61 -24.03
C GLN A 38 7.00 0.71 -23.04
N HIS A 39 5.73 1.02 -22.79
CA HIS A 39 4.87 0.37 -21.79
C HIS A 39 3.99 -0.73 -22.39
N ASP A 40 3.53 -1.60 -21.50
CA ASP A 40 2.35 -2.42 -21.75
C ASP A 40 1.16 -1.48 -21.94
N LYS A 41 0.47 -1.63 -23.08
CA LYS A 41 -0.60 -0.73 -23.50
C LYS A 41 -1.81 -1.56 -23.92
N VAL A 42 -2.98 -1.04 -23.60
CA VAL A 42 -4.23 -1.61 -24.10
C VAL A 42 -4.57 -0.87 -25.39
N ALA A 43 -4.72 -1.65 -26.47
CA ALA A 43 -5.11 -1.09 -27.75
C ALA A 43 -6.49 -0.43 -27.64
N VAL A 44 -6.70 0.69 -28.34
CA VAL A 44 -7.99 1.38 -28.36
C VAL A 44 -9.09 0.42 -28.78
N GLY A 45 -10.15 0.32 -27.98
CA GLY A 45 -11.27 -0.59 -28.21
C GLY A 45 -11.06 -2.03 -27.72
N THR A 46 -9.93 -2.34 -27.08
CA THR A 46 -9.70 -3.63 -26.41
C THR A 46 -9.93 -3.47 -24.90
N PRO A 47 -10.60 -4.41 -24.22
CA PRO A 47 -10.68 -4.38 -22.77
C PRO A 47 -9.30 -4.65 -22.17
N GLY A 48 -8.84 -3.73 -21.33
CA GLY A 48 -7.60 -3.88 -20.58
C GLY A 48 -7.81 -4.42 -19.18
N ARG A 49 -6.80 -5.06 -18.62
CA ARG A 49 -6.79 -5.47 -17.22
C ARG A 49 -5.46 -5.15 -16.57
N LEU A 50 -5.52 -4.69 -15.33
CA LEU A 50 -4.33 -4.59 -14.48
C LEU A 50 -4.14 -5.92 -13.75
N VAL A 51 -2.93 -6.47 -13.83
CA VAL A 51 -2.55 -7.70 -13.12
C VAL A 51 -1.20 -7.48 -12.44
N THR A 52 -0.89 -8.28 -11.44
CA THR A 52 0.47 -8.35 -10.87
C THR A 52 1.48 -8.86 -11.90
N MET A 53 2.78 -8.73 -11.62
CA MET A 53 3.82 -9.28 -12.52
C MET A 53 3.69 -10.80 -12.74
N ASP A 54 3.19 -11.53 -11.74
CA ASP A 54 2.87 -12.96 -11.76
C ASP A 54 1.43 -13.29 -12.22
N GLU A 55 0.73 -12.32 -12.84
CA GLU A 55 -0.58 -12.48 -13.52
C GLU A 55 -1.80 -12.69 -12.62
N ARG A 56 -1.69 -12.36 -11.32
CA ARG A 56 -2.85 -12.31 -10.43
C ARG A 56 -3.69 -11.05 -10.72
N PRO A 57 -5.02 -11.13 -10.76
CA PRO A 57 -5.86 -9.96 -11.05
C PRO A 57 -5.78 -8.90 -9.95
N ILE A 58 -5.76 -7.63 -10.36
CA ILE A 58 -5.97 -6.50 -9.45
C ILE A 58 -7.46 -6.23 -9.31
N ALA A 59 -7.95 -6.20 -8.08
CA ALA A 59 -9.35 -5.92 -7.77
C ALA A 59 -9.68 -4.42 -7.86
N GLY A 60 -8.73 -3.55 -7.49
CA GLY A 60 -8.90 -2.09 -7.60
C GLY A 60 -7.76 -1.28 -7.00
N SER A 61 -7.93 0.05 -7.00
CA SER A 61 -7.12 0.98 -6.22
C SER A 61 -7.42 0.82 -4.72
N TYR A 62 -6.40 0.96 -3.88
CA TYR A 62 -6.62 1.17 -2.46
C TYR A 62 -6.99 2.63 -2.21
N GLU A 63 -8.13 2.84 -1.58
CA GLU A 63 -8.72 4.17 -1.40
C GLU A 63 -9.08 4.40 0.06
N VAL A 64 -8.90 5.64 0.49
CA VAL A 64 -9.28 6.09 1.83
C VAL A 64 -10.44 7.04 1.71
N MET A 65 -11.45 6.79 2.52
CA MET A 65 -12.56 7.69 2.76
C MET A 65 -12.44 8.28 4.15
N ASN A 66 -12.44 9.60 4.23
CA ASN A 66 -12.37 10.27 5.52
C ASN A 66 -13.73 10.26 6.19
N GLY A 67 -13.73 10.06 7.50
CA GLY A 67 -14.91 10.16 8.32
C GLY A 67 -14.55 10.63 9.73
N MET A 68 -15.57 11.01 10.49
CA MET A 68 -15.43 11.45 11.87
C MET A 68 -16.42 10.73 12.77
N SER A 69 -16.01 10.39 13.98
CA SER A 69 -16.89 9.93 15.05
C SER A 69 -16.70 10.79 16.29
N GLY A 70 -17.79 11.05 17.00
CA GLY A 70 -17.76 11.75 18.28
C GLY A 70 -17.30 10.82 19.38
N ILE A 71 -15.98 10.73 19.61
CA ILE A 71 -15.41 9.95 20.72
C ILE A 71 -15.81 10.61 22.04
N THR A 72 -16.45 9.85 22.94
CA THR A 72 -16.89 10.33 24.25
C THR A 72 -15.96 9.90 25.38
N THR A 73 -15.34 8.72 25.26
CA THR A 73 -14.33 8.22 26.19
C THR A 73 -13.18 7.58 25.42
N ALA A 74 -11.96 7.72 25.91
CA ALA A 74 -10.81 7.00 25.35
C ALA A 74 -9.81 6.67 26.45
N THR A 75 -9.32 5.42 26.46
CA THR A 75 -8.33 4.91 27.40
C THR A 75 -7.23 4.15 26.65
N ARG A 76 -5.97 4.46 26.95
CA ARG A 76 -4.83 3.63 26.56
C ARG A 76 -4.57 2.59 27.64
N LYS A 77 -4.57 1.32 27.26
CA LYS A 77 -4.30 0.20 28.18
C LYS A 77 -2.79 0.03 28.40
N PRO A 78 -2.36 -0.69 29.47
CA PRO A 78 -0.94 -0.94 29.73
C PRO A 78 -0.21 -1.71 28.62
N ASP A 79 -0.95 -2.47 27.80
CA ASP A 79 -0.43 -3.18 26.61
C ASP A 79 -0.27 -2.27 25.38
N GLY A 80 -0.62 -0.99 25.49
CA GLY A 80 -0.54 0.00 24.42
C GLY A 80 -1.79 0.11 23.54
N SER A 81 -2.75 -0.81 23.65
CA SER A 81 -3.99 -0.77 22.89
C SER A 81 -4.90 0.39 23.29
N LEU A 82 -5.74 0.85 22.36
CA LEU A 82 -6.73 1.90 22.59
C LEU A 82 -8.12 1.29 22.75
N SER A 83 -8.84 1.70 23.78
CA SER A 83 -10.27 1.45 23.97
C SER A 83 -10.97 2.79 23.95
N PHE A 84 -12.02 2.95 23.15
CA PHE A 84 -12.79 4.19 23.12
C PHE A 84 -14.26 3.89 22.89
N ASP A 85 -15.11 4.69 23.51
CA ASP A 85 -16.54 4.73 23.23
C ASP A 85 -16.83 5.95 22.37
N PHE A 86 -17.84 5.84 21.51
CA PHE A 86 -18.33 6.95 20.71
C PHE A 86 -19.85 7.03 20.84
N GLU A 87 -20.39 8.23 20.74
CA GLU A 87 -21.82 8.48 20.75
C GLU A 87 -22.29 8.78 19.32
N GLY A 88 -23.45 8.24 18.95
CA GLY A 88 -24.01 8.41 17.61
C GLY A 88 -23.39 7.50 16.56
N GLY A 89 -23.26 8.00 15.34
CA GLY A 89 -22.72 7.28 14.18
C GLY A 89 -21.40 7.89 13.66
N THR A 90 -20.79 7.21 12.69
CA THR A 90 -19.66 7.77 11.93
C THR A 90 -20.19 8.60 10.77
N GLU A 91 -19.80 9.87 10.72
CA GLU A 91 -20.00 10.69 9.53
C GLU A 91 -18.96 10.31 8.49
N VAL A 92 -19.40 10.09 7.24
CA VAL A 92 -18.52 9.74 6.12
C VAL A 92 -18.57 10.84 5.08
N TYR A 93 -17.39 11.35 4.69
CA TYR A 93 -17.24 12.40 3.70
C TYR A 93 -16.92 11.77 2.35
N TRP A 94 -17.95 11.47 1.55
CA TRP A 94 -17.81 10.83 0.23
C TRP A 94 -16.91 11.62 -0.72
N ASP A 95 -17.02 12.95 -0.71
CA ASP A 95 -16.18 13.83 -1.54
C ASP A 95 -14.70 13.84 -1.11
N GLY A 96 -14.37 13.23 0.04
CA GLY A 96 -13.02 13.08 0.56
C GLY A 96 -12.31 11.79 0.12
N GLN A 97 -12.94 10.99 -0.74
CA GLN A 97 -12.35 9.77 -1.28
C GLN A 97 -11.06 10.06 -2.05
N ARG A 98 -9.99 9.34 -1.74
CA ARG A 98 -8.69 9.49 -2.41
C ARG A 98 -7.96 8.17 -2.56
N THR A 99 -7.34 7.97 -3.71
CA THR A 99 -6.39 6.86 -3.91
C THR A 99 -5.17 7.05 -3.04
N VAL A 100 -4.78 5.99 -2.34
CA VAL A 100 -3.61 5.99 -1.46
C VAL A 100 -2.34 5.88 -2.28
N ARG A 101 -1.32 6.64 -1.86
CA ARG A 101 0.04 6.55 -2.37
C ARG A 101 0.99 6.06 -1.30
N SER A 102 2.00 5.30 -1.71
CA SER A 102 3.10 4.87 -0.85
C SER A 102 4.00 6.06 -0.50
N PRO A 103 4.93 5.94 0.47
CA PRO A 103 5.97 6.94 0.70
C PRO A 103 6.88 7.21 -0.52
N LEU A 104 6.81 6.37 -1.56
CA LEU A 104 7.49 6.54 -2.84
C LEU A 104 6.58 7.14 -3.93
N GLU A 105 5.42 7.69 -3.54
CA GLU A 105 4.42 8.28 -4.43
C GLU A 105 3.84 7.29 -5.46
N GLU A 106 3.98 5.98 -5.21
CA GLU A 106 3.36 4.93 -6.03
C GLU A 106 1.88 4.77 -5.66
N ILE A 107 1.00 4.58 -6.64
CA ILE A 107 -0.38 4.17 -6.37
C ILE A 107 -0.35 2.80 -5.66
N LEU A 108 -1.17 2.64 -4.61
CA LEU A 108 -1.45 1.34 -4.02
C LEU A 108 -2.70 0.74 -4.66
N PHE A 109 -2.58 -0.53 -5.02
CA PHE A 109 -3.66 -1.39 -5.49
C PHE A 109 -3.94 -2.48 -4.45
N VAL A 110 -5.08 -3.15 -4.62
CA VAL A 110 -5.46 -4.34 -3.86
C VAL A 110 -5.75 -5.46 -4.86
N ASP A 111 -5.17 -6.64 -4.66
CA ASP A 111 -5.49 -7.83 -5.46
C ASP A 111 -6.78 -8.53 -4.97
N GLU A 112 -7.18 -9.61 -5.63
CA GLU A 112 -8.39 -10.36 -5.27
C GLU A 112 -8.29 -11.04 -3.89
N ASP A 113 -7.09 -11.23 -3.35
CA ASP A 113 -6.85 -11.81 -2.04
C ASP A 113 -6.85 -10.76 -0.90
N GLY A 114 -6.93 -9.47 -1.25
CA GLY A 114 -6.91 -8.36 -0.31
C GLY A 114 -5.50 -7.84 0.02
N GLU A 115 -4.47 -8.32 -0.70
CA GLU A 115 -3.09 -7.92 -0.46
C GLU A 115 -2.76 -6.60 -1.18
N PHE A 116 -1.93 -5.77 -0.53
CA PHE A 116 -1.51 -4.50 -1.12
C PHE A 116 -0.43 -4.71 -2.18
N VAL A 117 -0.65 -4.14 -3.36
CA VAL A 117 0.28 -4.22 -4.49
C VAL A 117 0.68 -2.81 -4.93
N HIS A 118 1.98 -2.57 -5.07
CA HIS A 118 2.49 -1.27 -5.53
C HIS A 118 2.38 -1.12 -7.04
N GLU A 119 2.25 0.11 -7.54
CA GLU A 119 2.27 0.45 -8.97
C GLU A 119 3.44 -0.16 -9.75
N SER A 120 4.64 -0.25 -9.17
CA SER A 120 5.76 -0.91 -9.84
C SER A 120 5.62 -2.43 -9.99
N GLN A 121 4.67 -3.07 -9.30
CA GLN A 121 4.48 -4.52 -9.28
C GLN A 121 3.29 -4.99 -10.11
N VAL A 122 2.73 -4.09 -10.92
CA VAL A 122 1.63 -4.39 -11.84
C VAL A 122 2.04 -4.19 -13.29
N LYS A 123 1.34 -4.89 -14.18
CA LYS A 123 1.41 -4.76 -15.63
C LYS A 123 0.00 -4.67 -16.22
N LEU A 124 -0.11 -3.99 -17.36
CA LEU A 124 -1.36 -3.85 -18.09
C LEU A 124 -1.41 -4.94 -19.17
N VAL A 125 -2.48 -5.73 -19.21
CA VAL A 125 -2.70 -6.80 -20.21
C VAL A 125 -3.98 -6.59 -21.00
#